data_AF-A0A7X8GZ66-F1
#
_entry.id   AF-A0A7X8GZ66-F1
#
_cell.length_a   1.000
_cell.length_b   1.000
_cell.length_c   1.000
_cell.angle_alpha   90.00
_cell.angle_beta   90.00
_cell.angle_gamma   90.00
#
_symmetry.space_group_name_H-M   'P 1'
#
loop_
_entity.id
_entity.type
_entity.pdbx_description
1 polymer ?
#
loop_
_entity_poly.entity_id
_entity_poly.type
_entity_poly.pdbx_seq_one_letter_code
_entity_poly.pdbx_strand_id
1 'polypeptide(L)'
;MVQAINEVLGNKDTYLNLLIENIETVLNENADKPTADIDDKLEELQMELLRLANSKEDYDDVAEEIYQLRELKQEVMLKNAAREGLRQRIEEMTKFLKGQSHQLETYDDLLVRRLIEKITIHERQLTIEFKSGIEIETEV
;
A
#
# COMPACT_ATOMS: atom_id res chain seq x y z
N MET A 1 -26.99 4.91 -19.30
CA MET A 1 -25.78 4.12 -18.95
C MET A 1 -24.50 4.94 -18.96
N VAL A 2 -24.04 5.47 -20.10
CA VAL A 2 -22.77 6.23 -20.17
C VAL A 2 -22.80 7.48 -19.29
N GLN A 3 -23.92 8.19 -19.21
CA GLN A 3 -24.09 9.34 -18.31
C GLN A 3 -24.02 8.98 -16.81
N ALA A 4 -24.74 7.94 -16.36
CA ALA A 4 -24.69 7.50 -14.96
C ALA A 4 -23.29 7.01 -14.54
N ILE A 5 -22.60 6.30 -15.43
CA ILE A 5 -21.20 5.90 -15.23
C ILE A 5 -20.29 7.14 -15.19
N ASN A 6 -20.51 8.14 -16.05
CA ASN A 6 -19.75 9.39 -16.05
C ASN A 6 -20.06 10.30 -14.84
N GLU A 7 -21.25 10.27 -14.25
CA GLU A 7 -21.56 10.99 -13.00
C GLU A 7 -20.84 10.38 -11.80
N VAL A 8 -20.76 9.04 -11.73
CA VAL A 8 -19.98 8.33 -10.71
C VAL A 8 -18.48 8.50 -10.94
N LEU A 9 -18.03 8.47 -12.21
CA LEU A 9 -16.65 8.78 -12.58
C LEU A 9 -16.30 10.26 -12.36
N GLY A 10 -17.26 11.18 -12.45
CA GLY A 10 -17.07 12.61 -12.21
C GLY A 10 -16.79 12.94 -10.75
N ASN A 11 -17.25 12.12 -9.82
CA ASN A 11 -16.90 12.18 -8.39
C ASN A 11 -15.69 11.32 -8.01
N LYS A 12 -15.14 10.56 -8.97
CA LYS A 12 -14.01 9.64 -8.75
C LYS A 12 -12.77 10.36 -8.27
N ASP A 13 -12.51 11.56 -8.78
CA ASP A 13 -11.36 12.38 -8.38
C ASP A 13 -11.45 12.76 -6.89
N THR A 14 -12.64 13.09 -6.39
CA THR A 14 -12.88 13.42 -4.98
C THR A 14 -12.71 12.21 -4.06
N TYR A 15 -13.32 11.07 -4.42
CA TYR A 15 -13.17 9.82 -3.64
C TYR A 15 -11.74 9.28 -3.70
N LEU A 16 -11.06 9.43 -4.83
CA LEU A 16 -9.66 9.03 -4.98
C LEU A 16 -8.74 9.86 -4.13
N ASN A 17 -8.90 11.19 -4.15
CA ASN A 17 -8.08 12.06 -3.33
C ASN A 17 -8.27 11.73 -1.85
N LEU A 18 -9.50 11.52 -1.38
CA LEU A 18 -9.78 11.09 -0.01
C LEU A 18 -9.16 9.73 0.32
N LEU A 19 -9.24 8.76 -0.59
CA LEU A 19 -8.64 7.43 -0.37
C LEU A 19 -7.11 7.50 -0.33
N ILE A 20 -6.50 8.23 -1.26
CA ILE A 20 -5.04 8.44 -1.33
C ILE A 20 -4.57 9.18 -0.07
N GLU A 21 -5.23 10.27 0.32
CA GLU A 21 -4.90 11.07 1.50
C GLU A 21 -5.01 10.24 2.79
N ASN A 22 -6.06 9.43 2.92
CA ASN A 22 -6.20 8.53 4.07
C ASN A 22 -5.08 7.47 4.11
N ILE A 23 -4.72 6.89 2.96
CA ILE A 23 -3.67 5.88 2.91
C ILE A 23 -2.28 6.50 3.12
N GLU A 24 -2.01 7.68 2.53
CA GLU A 24 -0.79 8.45 2.75
C GLU A 24 -0.64 8.85 4.22
N THR A 25 -1.72 9.25 4.89
CA THR A 25 -1.71 9.56 6.33
C THR A 25 -1.28 8.34 7.15
N VAL A 26 -1.91 7.18 6.92
CA VAL A 26 -1.57 5.93 7.63
C VAL A 26 -0.13 5.47 7.34
N LEU A 27 0.35 5.68 6.12
CA LEU A 27 1.72 5.37 5.71
C LEU A 27 2.75 6.34 6.30
N ASN A 28 2.42 7.62 6.44
CA ASN A 28 3.32 8.67 6.94
C ASN A 28 3.40 8.71 8.46
N GLU A 29 2.31 8.45 9.19
CA GLU A 29 2.33 8.22 10.64
C GLU A 29 3.28 7.08 11.04
N ASN A 30 3.54 6.19 10.09
CA ASN A 30 4.39 5.03 10.20
C ASN A 30 5.56 5.14 9.21
N ALA A 31 6.28 6.26 9.20
CA ALA A 31 7.43 6.44 8.32
C ALA A 31 8.47 5.30 8.45
N ASP A 32 9.23 5.08 7.38
CA ASP A 32 10.27 4.07 7.35
C ASP A 32 11.33 4.43 8.39
N LYS A 33 11.68 3.45 9.21
CA LYS A 33 12.72 3.65 10.21
C LYS A 33 14.07 3.34 9.56
N PRO A 34 15.06 4.26 9.66
CA PRO A 34 16.41 3.95 9.21
C PRO A 34 16.99 2.80 10.04
N THR A 35 17.90 2.05 9.42
CA THR A 35 18.65 0.97 10.10
C THR A 35 20.11 1.33 10.33
N ALA A 36 20.54 2.54 9.93
CA ALA A 36 21.92 3.01 10.05
C ALA A 36 22.43 2.94 11.50
N ASP A 37 21.64 3.45 12.46
CA ASP A 37 22.00 3.40 13.88
C ASP A 37 22.17 1.95 14.39
N ILE A 38 21.38 1.00 13.87
CA ILE A 38 21.50 -0.43 14.21
C ILE A 38 22.78 -1.02 13.58
N ASP A 39 23.12 -0.59 12.38
CA ASP A 39 24.33 -1.02 11.67
C ASP A 39 25.60 -0.54 12.34
N ASP A 40 25.66 0.74 12.71
CA ASP A 40 26.77 1.32 13.46
C ASP A 40 26.97 0.57 14.78
N LYS A 41 25.88 0.29 15.52
CA LYS A 41 25.94 -0.45 16.78
C LYS A 41 26.37 -1.91 16.59
N LEU A 42 25.92 -2.56 15.52
CA LEU A 42 26.34 -3.92 15.17
C LEU A 42 27.83 -3.99 14.82
N GLU A 43 28.38 -2.97 14.16
CA GLU A 43 29.81 -2.88 13.84
C GLU A 43 30.65 -2.74 15.13
N GLU A 44 30.25 -1.84 16.02
CA GLU A 44 30.90 -1.67 17.33
C GLU A 44 30.94 -2.97 18.13
N LEU A 45 29.80 -3.64 18.28
CA LEU A 45 29.71 -4.88 19.06
C LEU A 45 30.49 -6.02 18.41
N GLN A 46 30.57 -6.08 17.08
CA GLN A 46 31.40 -7.07 16.40
C GLN A 46 32.89 -6.84 16.64
N MET A 47 33.35 -5.58 16.66
CA MET A 47 34.73 -5.27 17.03
C MET A 47 35.03 -5.63 18.48
N GLU A 48 34.08 -5.35 19.39
CA GLU A 48 34.19 -5.72 20.79
C GLU A 48 34.24 -7.24 20.99
N LEU A 49 33.39 -7.99 20.28
CA LEU A 49 33.37 -9.45 20.30
C LEU A 49 34.73 -10.02 19.89
N LEU A 50 35.35 -9.49 18.83
CA LEU A 50 36.69 -9.89 18.39
C LEU A 50 37.75 -9.60 19.47
N ARG A 51 37.66 -8.45 20.16
CA ARG A 51 38.58 -8.09 21.24
C ARG A 51 38.46 -9.05 22.43
N LEU A 52 37.24 -9.37 22.86
CA LEU A 52 36.97 -10.28 23.99
C LEU A 52 37.42 -11.70 23.66
N ALA A 53 37.08 -12.20 22.47
CA ALA A 53 37.50 -13.51 22.00
C ALA A 53 39.04 -13.66 21.95
N ASN A 54 39.74 -12.62 21.46
CA ASN A 54 41.21 -12.59 21.45
C ASN A 54 41.81 -12.54 22.86
N SER A 55 41.10 -11.92 23.81
CA SER A 55 41.52 -11.80 25.22
C SER A 55 41.13 -13.02 26.06
N LYS A 56 40.40 -14.00 25.48
CA LYS A 56 39.79 -15.15 26.17
C LYS A 56 38.87 -14.74 27.33
N GLU A 57 38.27 -13.56 27.20
CA GLU A 57 37.24 -13.06 28.11
C GLU A 57 35.89 -13.63 27.71
N ASP A 58 34.96 -13.67 28.66
CA ASP A 58 33.57 -14.01 28.37
C ASP A 58 32.97 -12.95 27.44
N TYR A 59 32.17 -13.41 26.48
CA TYR A 59 31.57 -12.58 25.44
C TYR A 59 30.11 -12.94 25.17
N ASP A 60 29.52 -13.82 25.99
CA ASP A 60 28.16 -14.32 25.78
C ASP A 60 27.14 -13.18 25.73
N ASP A 61 27.27 -12.17 26.60
CA ASP A 61 26.40 -10.98 26.61
C ASP A 61 26.48 -10.18 25.29
N VAL A 62 27.69 -9.99 24.76
CA VAL A 62 27.91 -9.27 23.49
C VAL A 62 27.35 -10.07 22.31
N ALA A 63 27.50 -11.39 22.33
CA ALA A 63 26.94 -12.27 21.32
C ALA A 63 25.40 -12.25 21.32
N GLU A 64 24.79 -12.22 22.51
CA GLU A 64 23.34 -12.12 22.66
C GLU A 64 22.81 -10.76 22.17
N GLU A 65 23.49 -9.65 22.50
CA GLU A 65 23.10 -8.31 22.03
C GLU A 65 23.19 -8.21 20.50
N ILE A 66 24.24 -8.76 19.88
CA ILE A 66 24.36 -8.86 18.42
C ILE A 66 23.19 -9.64 17.82
N TYR A 67 22.78 -10.75 18.45
CA TYR A 67 21.65 -11.54 17.98
C TYR A 67 20.34 -10.73 18.02
N GLN A 68 20.07 -10.08 19.14
CA GLN A 68 18.88 -9.26 19.33
C GLN A 68 18.81 -8.09 18.34
N LEU A 69 19.94 -7.39 18.10
CA LEU A 69 20.00 -6.28 17.14
C LEU A 69 19.78 -6.75 15.70
N ARG A 70 20.26 -7.94 15.33
CA ARG A 70 19.99 -8.53 14.00
C ARG A 70 18.51 -8.84 13.81
N GLU A 71 17.86 -9.40 14.83
CA GLU A 71 16.42 -9.67 14.80
C GLU A 71 15.62 -8.37 14.66
N LEU A 72 15.96 -7.36 15.47
CA LEU A 72 15.34 -6.04 15.38
C LEU A 72 15.52 -5.41 14.00
N LYS A 73 16.73 -5.47 13.43
CA LYS A 73 17.00 -4.96 12.07
C LYS A 73 16.10 -5.66 11.05
N GLN A 74 16.01 -6.98 11.12
CA GLN A 74 15.19 -7.75 10.19
C GLN A 74 13.70 -7.37 10.30
N GLU A 75 13.19 -7.19 11.52
CA GLU A 75 11.81 -6.76 11.74
C GLU A 75 11.54 -5.37 11.14
N VAL A 76 12.45 -4.42 11.34
CA VAL A 76 12.36 -3.07 10.76
C VAL A 76 12.36 -3.14 9.23
N MET A 77 13.28 -3.92 8.64
CA MET A 77 13.38 -4.07 7.19
C MET A 77 12.11 -4.71 6.59
N LEU A 78 11.55 -5.73 7.24
CA LEU A 78 10.30 -6.37 6.81
C LEU A 78 9.12 -5.37 6.83
N LYS A 79 9.01 -4.57 7.90
CA LYS A 79 7.99 -3.53 8.01
C LYS A 79 8.13 -2.46 6.92
N ASN A 80 9.36 -1.98 6.67
CA ASN A 80 9.62 -1.01 5.61
C ASN A 80 9.31 -1.59 4.22
N ALA A 81 9.71 -2.83 3.94
CA ALA A 81 9.46 -3.48 2.66
C ALA A 81 7.96 -3.71 2.38
N ALA A 82 7.19 -4.13 3.38
CA ALA A 82 5.74 -4.29 3.26
C ALA A 82 5.05 -2.95 2.93
N ARG A 83 5.52 -1.85 3.52
CA ARG A 83 5.02 -0.49 3.24
C ARG A 83 5.39 -0.03 1.85
N GLU A 84 6.61 -0.31 1.40
CA GLU A 84 7.06 0.04 0.06
C GLU A 84 6.21 -0.65 -1.02
N GLY A 85 5.87 -1.93 -0.82
CA GLY A 85 4.93 -2.63 -1.71
C GLY A 85 3.53 -1.99 -1.74
N LEU A 86 3.07 -1.46 -0.61
CA LEU A 86 1.81 -0.72 -0.54
C LEU A 86 1.90 0.62 -1.28
N ARG A 87 3.00 1.37 -1.11
CA ARG A 87 3.26 2.63 -1.84
C ARG A 87 3.27 2.42 -3.35
N GLN A 88 3.97 1.41 -3.84
CA GLN A 88 4.01 1.07 -5.27
C GLN A 88 2.60 0.78 -5.81
N ARG A 89 1.80 0.02 -5.07
CA ARG A 89 0.42 -0.31 -5.48
C ARG A 89 -0.49 0.92 -5.53
N ILE A 90 -0.31 1.88 -4.62
CA ILE A 90 -1.02 3.17 -4.65
C ILE A 90 -0.59 4.00 -5.84
N GLU A 91 0.72 4.05 -6.14
CA GLU A 91 1.24 4.76 -7.31
C GLU A 91 0.68 4.17 -8.61
N GLU A 92 0.68 2.84 -8.74
CA GLU A 92 0.08 2.14 -9.87
C GLU A 92 -1.41 2.42 -10.02
N MET A 93 -2.16 2.36 -8.91
CA MET A 93 -3.59 2.70 -8.90
C MET A 93 -3.82 4.16 -9.30
N THR A 94 -3.04 5.08 -8.74
CA THR A 94 -3.12 6.52 -9.03
C THR A 94 -2.83 6.78 -10.52
N LYS A 95 -1.79 6.16 -11.06
CA LYS A 95 -1.40 6.27 -12.47
C LYS A 95 -2.45 5.67 -13.39
N PHE A 96 -2.98 4.49 -13.06
CA PHE A 96 -4.05 3.85 -13.81
C PHE A 96 -5.28 4.76 -13.90
N LEU A 97 -5.66 5.36 -12.78
CA LEU A 97 -6.87 6.17 -12.67
C LEU A 97 -6.72 7.54 -13.33
N LYS A 98 -5.56 8.19 -13.22
CA LYS A 98 -5.22 9.42 -13.96
C LYS A 98 -5.09 9.18 -15.47
N GLY A 99 -4.76 7.96 -15.89
CA GLY A 99 -4.68 7.57 -17.29
C GLY A 99 -6.04 7.24 -17.93
N GLN A 100 -7.13 7.21 -17.16
CA GLN A 100 -8.48 7.07 -17.71
C GLN A 100 -8.99 8.44 -18.14
N SER A 101 -9.36 8.60 -19.41
CA SER A 101 -9.95 9.84 -19.91
C SER A 101 -11.27 10.14 -19.18
N HIS A 102 -11.44 11.39 -18.73
CA HIS A 102 -12.57 11.92 -17.94
C HIS A 102 -13.97 11.75 -18.56
N GLN A 103 -14.07 11.23 -19.78
CA GLN A 103 -15.32 10.82 -20.39
C GLN A 103 -15.08 9.51 -21.11
N LEU A 104 -15.85 8.47 -20.77
CA LEU A 104 -16.06 7.36 -21.69
C LEU A 104 -16.79 7.93 -22.91
N GLU A 105 -16.07 8.25 -23.99
CA GLU A 105 -16.70 8.56 -25.28
C GLU A 105 -17.37 7.30 -25.86
N THR A 106 -16.87 6.11 -25.50
CA THR A 106 -17.39 4.81 -25.89
C THR A 106 -17.21 3.78 -24.77
N TYR A 107 -18.06 2.74 -24.80
CA TYR A 107 -18.10 1.65 -23.83
C TYR A 107 -16.79 0.84 -23.84
N ASP A 108 -15.98 0.98 -22.80
CA ASP A 108 -14.78 0.14 -22.60
C ASP A 108 -15.18 -1.16 -21.86
N ASP A 109 -15.42 -2.22 -22.64
CA ASP A 109 -15.84 -3.53 -22.14
C ASP A 109 -14.83 -4.13 -21.14
N LEU A 110 -13.56 -3.75 -21.21
CA LEU A 110 -12.53 -4.23 -20.29
C LEU A 110 -12.64 -3.59 -18.91
N LEU A 111 -12.94 -2.29 -18.87
CA LEU A 111 -13.09 -1.53 -17.63
C LEU A 111 -14.38 -1.94 -16.89
N VAL A 112 -15.47 -2.08 -17.63
CA VAL A 112 -16.77 -2.55 -17.11
C VAL A 112 -16.63 -3.94 -16.50
N ARG A 113 -16.00 -4.91 -17.20
CA ARG A 113 -15.77 -6.27 -16.66
C ARG A 113 -14.87 -6.30 -15.42
N ARG A 114 -13.97 -5.34 -15.27
CA ARG A 114 -13.08 -5.24 -14.10
C ARG A 114 -13.78 -4.67 -12.88
N LEU A 115 -14.72 -3.74 -13.08
CA LEU A 115 -15.35 -3.00 -11.99
C LEU A 115 -16.71 -3.56 -11.58
N ILE A 116 -17.48 -4.10 -12.52
CA ILE A 116 -18.86 -4.54 -12.32
C ILE A 116 -18.89 -6.05 -12.06
N GLU A 117 -19.60 -6.45 -11.00
CA GLU A 117 -19.94 -7.83 -10.70
C GLU A 117 -21.20 -8.25 -11.47
N LYS A 118 -22.29 -7.46 -11.37
CA LYS A 118 -23.52 -7.68 -12.14
C LYS A 118 -24.31 -6.40 -12.37
N ILE A 119 -25.16 -6.41 -13.40
CA ILE A 119 -26.15 -5.35 -13.68
C ILE A 119 -27.53 -5.99 -13.67
N THR A 120 -28.43 -5.44 -12.86
CA THR A 120 -29.85 -5.84 -12.81
C THR A 120 -30.68 -4.77 -13.50
N ILE A 121 -31.50 -5.18 -14.46
CA ILE A 121 -32.37 -4.29 -15.22
C ILE A 121 -33.80 -4.44 -14.70
N HIS A 122 -34.40 -3.33 -14.31
CA HIS A 122 -35.81 -3.22 -13.94
C HIS A 122 -36.56 -2.35 -14.97
N GLU A 123 -37.89 -2.26 -14.84
CA GLU A 123 -38.73 -1.53 -15.81
C GLU A 123 -38.40 -0.03 -15.96
N ARG A 124 -37.88 0.61 -14.91
CA ARG A 124 -37.54 2.05 -14.88
C ARG A 124 -36.19 2.36 -14.23
N GLN A 125 -35.45 1.34 -13.84
CA GLN A 125 -34.20 1.52 -13.09
C GLN A 125 -33.19 0.42 -13.43
N LEU A 126 -31.92 0.75 -13.28
CA LEU A 126 -30.79 -0.16 -13.38
C LEU A 126 -30.09 -0.18 -12.03
N THR A 127 -29.82 -1.37 -11.53
CA THR A 127 -28.98 -1.57 -10.35
C THR A 127 -27.64 -2.14 -10.80
N ILE A 128 -26.56 -1.42 -10.53
CA ILE A 128 -25.19 -1.80 -10.88
C ILE A 128 -24.46 -2.18 -9.60
N GLU A 129 -24.03 -3.44 -9.52
CA GLU A 129 -23.23 -3.94 -8.41
C GLU A 129 -21.76 -4.02 -8.83
N PHE A 130 -20.90 -3.36 -8.07
CA PHE A 130 -19.46 -3.36 -8.28
C PHE A 130 -18.81 -4.51 -7.53
N LYS A 131 -17.67 -5.00 -8.03
CA LYS A 131 -16.85 -6.02 -7.35
C LYS A 131 -16.31 -5.57 -5.99
N SER A 132 -16.32 -4.27 -5.72
CA SER A 132 -16.03 -3.70 -4.41
C SER A 132 -17.18 -3.83 -3.40
N GLY A 133 -18.35 -4.32 -3.81
CA GLY A 133 -19.57 -4.42 -2.99
C GLY A 133 -20.40 -3.13 -2.96
N ILE A 134 -20.08 -2.13 -3.79
CA ILE A 134 -20.88 -0.91 -3.93
C ILE A 134 -22.06 -1.19 -4.88
N GLU A 135 -23.26 -0.79 -4.49
CA GLU A 135 -24.45 -0.82 -5.36
C GLU A 135 -24.88 0.60 -5.72
N ILE A 136 -25.25 0.81 -6.98
CA ILE A 136 -25.75 2.08 -7.50
C ILE A 136 -27.04 1.83 -8.27
N GLU A 137 -28.08 2.58 -7.93
CA GLU A 137 -29.34 2.60 -8.66
C GLU A 137 -29.39 3.85 -9.55
N THR A 138 -29.72 3.67 -10.82
CA THR A 138 -29.95 4.76 -11.77
C THR A 138 -31.28 4.57 -12.46
N GLU A 139 -32.04 5.65 -12.62
CA GLU A 139 -33.25 5.64 -13.45
C GLU A 139 -32.89 5.50 -14.93
N VAL A 140 -33.77 4.86 -15.71
CA VAL A 140 -33.63 4.61 -17.16
C VAL A 140 -34.46 5.59 -17.97
#